data_AF-A0A7C7LWY4-F1
#
_entry.id   AF-A0A7C7LWY4-F1
#
_cell.length_a   1.000
_cell.length_b   1.000
_cell.length_c   1.000
_cell.angle_alpha   90.00
_cell.angle_beta   90.00
_cell.angle_gamma   90.00
#
_symmetry.space_group_name_H-M   'P 1'
#
loop_
_entity.id
_entity.type
_entity.pdbx_description
1 polymer ?
#
loop_
_entity_poly.entity_id
_entity_poly.type
_entity_poly.pdbx_seq_one_letter_code
_entity_poly.pdbx_strand_id
1 'polypeptide(L)'
;MARLPRAFQYSANQWARLPTGVRVAALVVTAAGSLSAMHAIVRYLSTSIHPFELAFFRSLFGFIVIVPLLLRSGAESLRTHQPRLQMLRGLISIAAMLSWFYGLSMVPLAEATALSFTNAIFGSLTAMIFLRERMTIGRGVAIV
;
A
#
# COMPACT_ATOMS: atom_id res chain seq x y z
N MET A 1 -14.61 -22.17 -11.88
CA MET A 1 -14.86 -21.97 -10.43
C MET A 1 -14.17 -23.09 -9.65
N ALA A 2 -12.93 -22.89 -9.21
CA ALA A 2 -12.17 -23.89 -8.47
C ALA A 2 -12.65 -23.93 -7.01
N ARG A 3 -13.23 -25.05 -6.58
CA ARG A 3 -13.67 -25.26 -5.18
C ARG A 3 -12.42 -25.29 -4.29
N LEU A 4 -12.26 -24.27 -3.44
CA LEU A 4 -11.20 -24.22 -2.45
C LEU A 4 -11.24 -25.47 -1.54
N PRO A 5 -10.09 -26.04 -1.14
CA PRO A 5 -10.03 -27.21 -0.27
C PRO A 5 -10.76 -26.97 1.06
N ARG A 6 -11.46 -27.99 1.59
CA ARG A 6 -12.39 -27.89 2.74
C ARG A 6 -11.80 -27.23 3.99
N ALA A 7 -10.48 -27.35 4.22
CA ALA A 7 -9.78 -26.68 5.32
C ALA A 7 -9.80 -25.14 5.19
N PHE A 8 -9.68 -24.61 3.97
CA PHE A 8 -9.72 -23.18 3.70
C PHE A 8 -11.16 -22.63 3.82
N GLN A 9 -12.16 -23.45 3.49
CA GLN A 9 -13.57 -23.10 3.67
C GLN A 9 -13.96 -22.95 5.15
N TYR A 10 -13.37 -23.78 6.03
CA TYR A 10 -13.62 -23.72 7.47
C TYR A 10 -13.08 -22.42 8.09
N SER A 11 -11.85 -22.06 7.73
CA SER A 11 -11.25 -20.76 8.08
C SER A 11 -12.10 -19.61 7.52
N ALA A 12 -12.38 -19.59 6.21
CA ALA A 12 -13.16 -18.52 5.57
C ALA A 12 -14.54 -18.31 6.22
N ASN A 13 -15.22 -19.38 6.64
CA ASN A 13 -16.50 -19.29 7.35
C ASN A 13 -16.36 -18.76 8.78
N GLN A 14 -15.25 -19.03 9.47
CA GLN A 14 -14.96 -18.43 10.79
C GLN A 14 -14.60 -16.95 10.65
N TRP A 15 -13.79 -16.58 9.66
CA TRP A 15 -13.48 -15.18 9.33
C TRP A 15 -14.73 -14.39 8.95
N ALA A 16 -15.68 -15.00 8.25
CA ALA A 16 -16.95 -14.37 7.87
C ALA A 16 -17.92 -14.18 9.06
N ARG A 17 -17.78 -14.96 10.13
CA ARG A 17 -18.62 -14.89 11.34
C ARG A 17 -18.20 -13.81 12.33
N LEU A 18 -16.97 -13.29 12.22
CA LEU A 18 -16.48 -12.25 13.11
C LEU A 18 -17.14 -10.89 12.80
N PRO A 19 -17.38 -10.05 13.82
CA PRO A 19 -17.84 -8.68 13.62
C PRO A 19 -16.92 -7.92 12.66
N THR A 20 -17.49 -7.11 11.77
CA THR A 20 -16.73 -6.37 10.74
C THR A 20 -15.57 -5.57 11.34
N GLY A 21 -15.76 -4.97 12.51
CA GLY A 21 -14.72 -4.21 13.22
C GLY A 21 -13.49 -5.06 13.59
N VAL A 22 -13.70 -6.29 14.09
CA VAL A 22 -12.61 -7.19 14.47
C VAL A 22 -11.82 -7.65 13.25
N ARG A 23 -12.52 -7.94 12.13
CA ARG A 23 -11.88 -8.33 10.87
C ARG A 23 -11.00 -7.22 10.32
N VAL A 24 -11.51 -5.99 10.29
CA VAL A 24 -10.75 -4.83 9.82
C VAL A 24 -9.56 -4.57 10.74
N ALA A 25 -9.75 -4.59 12.06
CA ALA A 25 -8.66 -4.41 13.01
C ALA A 25 -7.55 -5.45 12.83
N ALA A 26 -7.90 -6.74 12.69
CA ALA A 26 -6.93 -7.81 12.47
C ALA A 26 -6.14 -7.62 11.16
N LEU A 27 -6.82 -7.23 10.08
CA LEU A 27 -6.19 -6.94 8.79
C LEU A 27 -5.25 -5.74 8.88
N VAL A 28 -5.68 -4.66 9.53
CA VAL A 28 -4.88 -3.43 9.71
C VAL A 28 -3.64 -3.71 10.55
N VAL A 29 -3.76 -4.44 11.65
CA VAL A 29 -2.62 -4.80 12.51
C VAL A 29 -1.61 -5.66 11.75
N THR A 30 -2.10 -6.66 11.01
CA THR A 30 -1.23 -7.54 10.21
C THR A 30 -0.52 -6.75 9.11
N ALA A 31 -1.24 -5.86 8.43
CA ALA A 31 -0.67 -5.00 7.39
C ALA A 31 0.36 -4.02 7.97
N ALA A 32 0.03 -3.35 9.08
CA ALA A 32 0.90 -2.39 9.75
C ALA A 32 2.20 -3.05 10.26
N GLY A 33 2.10 -4.24 10.86
CA GLY A 33 3.26 -5.02 11.30
C GLY A 33 4.15 -5.40 10.12
N SER A 34 3.56 -5.87 9.02
CA SER A 34 4.30 -6.23 7.80
C SER A 34 4.99 -5.02 7.15
N LEU A 35 4.31 -3.87 7.10
CA LEU A 35 4.86 -2.61 6.59
C LEU A 35 6.01 -2.11 7.46
N SER A 36 5.85 -2.15 8.78
CA SER A 36 6.88 -1.72 9.73
C SER A 36 8.14 -2.59 9.62
N ALA A 37 7.97 -3.92 9.59
CA ALA A 37 9.08 -4.86 9.38
C ALA A 37 9.80 -4.59 8.05
N MET A 38 9.06 -4.35 6.97
CA MET A 38 9.62 -3.98 5.68
C MET A 38 10.44 -2.69 5.76
N HIS A 39 9.94 -1.63 6.41
CA HIS A 39 10.68 -0.37 6.56
C HIS A 39 11.98 -0.54 7.35
N ALA A 40 11.97 -1.35 8.42
CA ALA A 40 13.16 -1.64 9.21
C ALA A 40 14.22 -2.40 8.38
N ILE A 41 13.80 -3.43 7.63
CA ILE A 41 14.67 -4.19 6.72
C ILE A 41 15.25 -3.27 5.65
N VAL A 42 14.42 -2.44 5.02
CA VAL A 42 14.85 -1.49 3.98
C VAL A 42 15.90 -0.52 4.54
N ARG A 43 15.69 0.02 5.75
CA ARG A 43 16.67 0.92 6.39
C ARG A 43 17.97 0.22 6.75
N TYR A 44 17.91 -1.04 7.17
CA TYR A 44 19.10 -1.83 7.47
C TYR A 44 19.89 -2.14 6.19
N LEU A 45 19.21 -2.50 5.09
CA LEU A 45 19.88 -2.81 3.83
C LEU A 45 20.32 -1.54 3.07
N SER A 46 19.68 -0.38 3.28
CA SER A 46 20.05 0.86 2.61
C SER A 46 21.44 1.37 2.97
N THR A 47 22.04 0.89 4.07
CA THR A 47 23.43 1.22 4.41
C THR A 47 24.45 0.49 3.54
N SER A 48 24.06 -0.60 2.87
CA SER A 48 24.95 -1.46 2.09
C SER A 48 24.56 -1.58 0.61
N ILE A 49 23.29 -1.33 0.28
CA ILE A 49 22.73 -1.47 -1.06
C ILE A 49 22.05 -0.17 -1.47
N HIS A 50 22.21 0.22 -2.73
CA HIS A 50 21.60 1.43 -3.25
C HIS A 50 20.05 1.37 -3.15
N PRO A 51 19.36 2.43 -2.66
CA PRO A 51 17.90 2.44 -2.53
C PRO A 51 17.11 2.06 -3.79
N PHE A 52 17.65 2.34 -4.99
CA PHE A 52 17.04 1.97 -6.27
C PHE A 52 17.01 0.45 -6.50
N GLU A 53 18.10 -0.25 -6.15
CA GLU A 53 18.16 -1.71 -6.25
C GLU A 53 17.17 -2.36 -5.27
N LEU A 54 17.07 -1.81 -4.05
CA LEU A 54 16.08 -2.25 -3.08
C LEU A 54 14.64 -2.10 -3.59
N ALA A 55 14.33 -0.95 -4.18
CA ALA A 55 13.02 -0.68 -4.78
C ALA A 55 12.73 -1.62 -5.96
N PHE A 56 13.74 -1.93 -6.77
CA PHE A 56 13.65 -2.89 -7.87
C PHE A 56 13.36 -4.30 -7.36
N PHE A 57 14.15 -4.83 -6.43
CA PHE A 57 13.95 -6.17 -5.88
C PHE A 57 12.60 -6.31 -5.17
N ARG A 58 12.19 -5.30 -4.38
CA ARG A 58 10.85 -5.25 -3.76
C ARG A 58 9.76 -5.40 -4.81
N SER A 59 9.83 -4.63 -5.89
CA SER A 59 8.83 -4.65 -6.98
C SER A 59 8.88 -5.96 -7.77
N LEU A 60 10.07 -6.51 -7.98
CA LEU A 60 10.29 -7.79 -8.65
C LEU A 60 9.68 -8.95 -7.87
N PHE A 61 9.95 -9.06 -6.56
CA PHE A 61 9.35 -10.11 -5.73
C PHE A 61 7.83 -9.96 -5.64
N GLY A 62 7.32 -8.73 -5.49
CA GLY A 62 5.88 -8.47 -5.55
C GLY A 62 5.27 -8.91 -6.88
N PHE A 63 5.95 -8.63 -8.00
CA PHE A 63 5.54 -9.07 -9.33
C PHE A 63 5.53 -10.59 -9.45
N ILE A 64 6.59 -11.28 -9.01
CA ILE A 64 6.67 -12.76 -9.03
C ILE A 64 5.53 -13.39 -8.23
N VAL A 65 5.13 -12.81 -7.09
CA VAL A 65 4.00 -13.30 -6.29
C VAL A 65 2.65 -13.05 -6.97
N ILE A 66 2.49 -11.90 -7.62
CA ILE A 66 1.22 -11.49 -8.26
C ILE A 66 1.00 -12.22 -9.59
N VAL A 67 2.04 -12.44 -10.40
CA VAL A 67 1.97 -13.08 -11.72
C VAL A 67 1.21 -14.41 -11.73
N PRO A 68 1.52 -15.42 -10.89
CA PRO A 68 0.78 -16.69 -10.90
C PRO A 68 -0.68 -16.51 -10.46
N LEU A 69 -0.98 -15.53 -9.61
CA LEU A 69 -2.36 -15.17 -9.27
C LEU A 69 -3.09 -14.58 -10.49
N LEU A 70 -2.41 -13.70 -11.23
CA LEU A 70 -2.91 -13.05 -12.44
C LEU A 70 -3.19 -14.06 -13.56
N LEU A 71 -2.28 -15.01 -13.76
CA LEU A 71 -2.43 -16.10 -14.71
C LEU A 71 -3.61 -17.02 -14.34
N ARG A 72 -3.90 -17.19 -13.05
CA ARG A 72 -5.07 -17.96 -12.56
C ARG A 72 -6.39 -17.20 -12.69
N SER A 73 -6.39 -15.87 -12.56
CA SER A 73 -7.59 -15.03 -12.69
C SER A 73 -7.98 -14.71 -14.15
N GLY A 74 -7.09 -14.98 -15.10
CA GLY A 74 -7.31 -14.73 -16.53
C GLY A 74 -7.05 -13.27 -16.94
N ALA A 75 -6.75 -13.06 -18.22
CA ALA A 75 -6.43 -11.75 -18.80
C ALA A 75 -7.60 -10.75 -18.75
N GLU A 76 -8.84 -11.20 -18.52
CA GLU A 76 -9.97 -10.29 -18.25
C GLU A 76 -9.80 -9.49 -16.96
N SER A 77 -9.13 -10.04 -15.94
CA SER A 77 -8.86 -9.30 -14.69
C SER A 77 -7.88 -8.13 -14.89
N LEU A 78 -7.10 -8.14 -15.98
CA LEU A 78 -6.20 -7.05 -16.38
C LEU A 78 -6.90 -6.00 -17.24
N ARG A 79 -8.14 -6.25 -17.68
CA ARG A 79 -8.87 -5.36 -18.58
C ARG A 79 -9.42 -4.16 -17.81
N THR A 80 -8.56 -3.18 -17.58
CA THR A 80 -8.94 -1.93 -16.91
C THR A 80 -9.71 -1.03 -17.87
N HIS A 81 -10.90 -0.58 -17.47
CA HIS A 81 -11.77 0.32 -18.25
C HIS A 81 -11.14 1.71 -18.51
N GLN A 82 -10.08 2.07 -17.79
CA GLN A 82 -9.41 3.38 -17.86
C GLN A 82 -7.86 3.25 -17.82
N PRO A 83 -7.23 2.73 -18.90
CA PRO A 83 -5.79 2.43 -18.91
C PRO A 83 -4.91 3.68 -18.69
N ARG A 84 -5.35 4.86 -19.16
CA ARG A 84 -4.62 6.13 -18.97
C ARG A 84 -4.51 6.52 -17.49
N LEU A 85 -5.59 6.39 -16.73
CA LEU A 85 -5.58 6.68 -15.30
C LEU A 85 -4.80 5.63 -14.51
N GLN A 86 -4.85 4.36 -14.94
CA GLN A 86 -4.03 3.30 -14.36
C GLN A 86 -2.53 3.55 -14.57
N MET A 87 -2.13 3.98 -15.77
CA MET A 87 -0.74 4.37 -16.07
C MET A 87 -0.30 5.58 -15.23
N LEU A 88 -1.11 6.64 -15.19
CA LEU A 88 -0.80 7.84 -14.39
C LEU A 88 -0.63 7.49 -12.92
N ARG A 89 -1.55 6.68 -12.36
CA ARG A 89 -1.44 6.18 -10.99
C ARG A 89 -0.16 5.38 -10.78
N GLY A 90 0.19 4.50 -11.72
CA GLY A 90 1.42 3.72 -11.67
C GLY A 90 2.66 4.61 -11.65
N LEU A 91 2.77 5.57 -12.56
CA LEU A 91 3.89 6.52 -12.65
C LEU A 91 4.03 7.36 -11.38
N ILE A 92 2.92 7.93 -10.88
CA ILE A 92 2.92 8.70 -9.63
C ILE A 92 3.34 7.81 -8.46
N SER A 93 2.85 6.57 -8.39
CA SER A 93 3.21 5.63 -7.32
C SER A 93 4.69 5.24 -7.36
N ILE A 94 5.26 5.05 -8.56
CA ILE A 94 6.69 4.74 -8.72
C ILE A 94 7.52 5.96 -8.31
N ALA A 95 7.19 7.16 -8.78
CA ALA A 95 7.89 8.38 -8.39
C ALA A 95 7.84 8.60 -6.87
N ALA A 96 6.65 8.43 -6.25
CA ALA A 96 6.49 8.54 -4.81
C ALA A 96 7.33 7.49 -4.04
N MET A 97 7.34 6.24 -4.51
CA MET A 97 8.15 5.17 -3.90
C MET A 97 9.64 5.49 -3.99
N LEU A 98 10.13 5.94 -5.15
CA LEU A 98 11.54 6.29 -5.33
C LEU A 98 11.94 7.45 -4.42
N SER A 99 11.13 8.51 -4.36
CA SER A 99 11.35 9.64 -3.45
C SER A 99 11.34 9.20 -1.97
N TRP A 100 10.45 8.29 -1.59
CA TRP A 100 10.38 7.75 -0.24
C TRP A 100 11.64 6.95 0.14
N PHE A 101 12.09 6.04 -0.72
CA PHE A 101 13.30 5.25 -0.50
C PHE A 101 14.56 6.13 -0.50
N TYR A 102 14.60 7.16 -1.34
CA TYR A 102 15.66 8.15 -1.33
C TYR A 102 15.68 8.96 -0.03
N GLY A 103 14.52 9.46 0.42
CA GLY A 103 14.40 10.18 1.70
C GLY A 103 14.77 9.32 2.90
N LEU A 104 14.37 8.05 2.90
CA LEU A 104 14.77 7.06 3.91
C LEU A 104 16.29 6.82 3.96
N SER A 105 17.03 7.13 2.90
CA SER A 105 18.49 7.04 2.89
C SER A 105 19.16 8.29 3.46
N MET A 106 18.51 9.47 3.34
CA MET A 106 19.07 10.74 3.79
C MET A 106 18.72 11.08 5.25
N VAL A 107 17.57 10.64 5.71
CA VAL A 107 16.97 11.06 6.98
C VAL A 107 16.76 9.86 7.90
N PRO A 108 16.88 9.98 9.25
CA PRO A 108 16.55 8.90 10.18
C PRO A 108 15.11 8.36 9.98
N LEU A 109 14.91 7.07 10.23
CA LEU A 109 13.60 6.42 10.07
C LEU A 109 12.50 7.10 10.90
N ALA A 110 12.85 7.59 12.10
CA ALA A 110 11.93 8.31 12.97
C ALA A 110 11.42 9.61 12.34
N GLU A 111 12.31 10.43 11.78
CA GLU A 111 11.96 11.68 11.09
C GLU A 111 11.18 11.43 9.80
N ALA A 112 11.55 10.41 9.02
CA ALA A 112 10.78 10.00 7.83
C ALA A 112 9.35 9.58 8.21
N THR A 113 9.19 8.88 9.33
CA THR A 113 7.87 8.48 9.84
C THR A 113 7.09 9.69 10.34
N ALA A 114 7.74 10.63 11.01
CA ALA A 114 7.11 11.89 11.43
C ALA A 114 6.57 12.69 10.24
N LEU A 115 7.36 12.79 9.17
CA LEU A 115 6.93 13.42 7.91
C LEU A 115 5.74 12.70 7.27
N SER A 116 5.62 11.38 7.43
CA SER A 116 4.48 10.64 6.89
C SER A 116 3.14 10.99 7.54
N PHE A 117 3.13 11.52 8.77
CA PHE A 117 1.89 12.01 9.37
C PHE A 117 1.32 13.21 8.60
N THR A 118 2.18 13.98 7.90
CA THR A 118 1.73 15.07 7.03
C THR A 118 0.99 14.58 5.78
N ASN A 119 1.10 13.29 5.42
CA ASN A 119 0.37 12.71 4.28
C ASN A 119 -1.14 12.88 4.42
N ALA A 120 -1.70 12.91 5.64
CA ALA A 120 -3.13 13.14 5.85
C ALA A 120 -3.54 14.55 5.39
N ILE A 121 -2.71 15.55 5.70
CA ILE A 121 -2.91 16.95 5.30
C ILE A 121 -2.80 17.06 3.78
N PHE A 122 -1.71 16.58 3.19
CA PHE A 122 -1.53 16.60 1.73
C PHE A 122 -2.58 15.78 1.00
N GLY A 123 -3.02 14.65 1.57
CA GLY A 123 -4.09 13.83 1.04
C GLY A 123 -5.42 14.59 0.99
N SER A 124 -5.79 15.28 2.08
CA SER A 124 -7.00 16.10 2.13
C SER A 124 -6.94 17.29 1.15
N LEU A 125 -5.78 17.94 1.03
CA LEU A 125 -5.57 19.04 0.10
C LEU A 125 -5.71 18.56 -1.35
N THR A 126 -5.09 17.43 -1.68
CA THR A 126 -5.17 16.82 -3.01
C THR A 126 -6.61 16.38 -3.32
N ALA A 127 -7.33 15.85 -2.32
CA ALA A 127 -8.75 15.50 -2.45
C ALA A 127 -9.64 16.71 -2.75
N MET A 128 -9.42 17.86 -2.09
CA MET A 128 -10.14 19.10 -2.42
C MET A 128 -9.92 19.52 -3.88
N ILE A 129 -8.68 19.43 -4.36
CA ILE A 129 -8.32 19.88 -5.71
C ILE A 129 -8.89 18.94 -6.78
N PHE A 130 -8.71 17.63 -6.62
CA PHE A 130 -9.11 16.63 -7.63
C PHE A 130 -10.58 16.23 -7.55
N LEU A 131 -11.12 16.07 -6.33
CA LEU A 131 -12.48 15.59 -6.11
C LEU A 131 -13.49 16.75 -6.02
N ARG A 132 -13.01 18.00 -5.93
CA ARG A 132 -13.84 19.22 -5.75
C ARG A 132 -14.82 19.13 -4.58
N GLU A 133 -14.53 18.27 -3.60
CA GLU A 133 -15.34 18.16 -2.39
C GLU A 133 -15.13 19.41 -1.51
N ARG A 134 -16.23 19.99 -1.03
CA ARG A 134 -16.18 21.12 -0.10
C ARG A 134 -15.81 20.61 1.28
N MET A 135 -14.57 20.81 1.72
CA MET A 135 -14.19 20.52 3.10
C MET A 135 -14.88 21.51 4.06
N THR A 136 -15.78 21.01 4.89
CA THR A 136 -16.33 21.75 6.04
C THR A 136 -15.23 21.91 7.10
N ILE A 137 -15.15 23.07 7.76
CA ILE A 137 -14.11 23.41 8.76
C ILE A 137 -13.94 22.30 9.81
N GLY A 138 -15.03 21.66 10.26
CA GLY A 138 -14.98 20.55 11.22
C GLY A 138 -14.24 19.29 10.74
N ARG A 139 -14.17 19.03 9.42
CA ARG A 139 -13.36 17.95 8.86
C ARG A 139 -11.89 18.34 8.71
N GLY A 140 -11.60 19.62 8.51
CA GLY A 140 -10.24 20.15 8.47
C GLY A 140 -9.55 20.06 9.83
N VAL A 141 -10.26 20.38 10.91
CA VAL A 141 -9.73 20.30 12.29
C VAL A 141 -9.52 18.86 12.76
N ALA A 142 -10.27 17.88 12.23
CA ALA A 142 -10.10 16.47 12.61
C ALA A 142 -8.88 15.79 11.94
N ILE A 143 -8.29 16.42 10.93
CA ILE A 143 -7.14 15.89 10.16
C ILE A 143 -5.81 16.44 10.69
N VAL A 144 -5.84 17.61 11.34
CA VAL A 144 -4.68 18.29 11.97
C VAL A 144 -4.56 17.81 13.41
#